data_AF-A0A285SZ09-F1
#
_entry.id   AF-A0A285SZ09-F1
#
_cell.length_a   1.000
_cell.length_b   1.000
_cell.length_c   1.000
_cell.angle_alpha   90.00
_cell.angle_beta   90.00
_cell.angle_gamma   90.00
#
_symmetry.space_group_name_H-M   'P 1'
#
loop_
_entity.id
_entity.type
_entity.pdbx_description
1 polymer ?
#
loop_
_entity_poly.entity_id
_entity_poly.type
_entity_poly.pdbx_seq_one_letter_code
_entity_poly.pdbx_strand_id
1 'polypeptide(L)'
;MNTNRIVNENFYDEYQYFDSVLAKRFKIEENGVVKYIKEMKNAVIDVRDVLPEWDPTIARLQKMKVRYDSLDNAESSFDDFQGKDEDVVWIKVFLTKLESHADPLSKYSKLEFTYKKRKKSFFQKLKALFS
;
A
#
# COMPACT_ATOMS: atom_id res chain seq x y z
N MET A 1 28.28 -17.83 4.41
CA MET A 1 26.85 -17.50 4.56
C MET A 1 26.31 -17.22 3.15
N ASN A 2 25.20 -17.83 2.75
CA ASN A 2 24.62 -17.65 1.42
C ASN A 2 24.00 -16.25 1.32
N THR A 3 24.40 -15.44 0.35
CA THR A 3 23.89 -14.06 0.16
C THR A 3 22.37 -14.04 -0.02
N ASN A 4 21.80 -15.08 -0.65
CA ASN A 4 20.35 -15.18 -0.84
C ASN A 4 19.59 -15.34 0.47
N ARG A 5 20.11 -16.15 1.40
CA ARG A 5 19.51 -16.39 2.72
C ARG A 5 19.38 -15.09 3.50
N ILE A 6 20.47 -14.32 3.59
CA ILE A 6 20.49 -13.04 4.31
C ILE A 6 19.44 -12.07 3.73
N VAL A 7 19.33 -11.98 2.41
CA VAL A 7 18.37 -11.08 1.76
C VAL A 7 16.92 -11.54 1.97
N ASN A 8 16.67 -12.84 2.01
CA ASN A 8 15.32 -13.38 2.26
C ASN A 8 14.92 -13.24 3.74
N GLU A 9 15.84 -13.44 4.69
CA GLU A 9 15.63 -13.19 6.12
C GLU A 9 15.30 -11.71 6.35
N ASN A 10 16.13 -10.80 5.82
CA ASN A 10 15.88 -9.36 5.91
C ASN A 10 14.53 -8.96 5.30
N PHE A 11 14.15 -9.54 4.15
CA PHE A 11 12.84 -9.30 3.56
C PHE A 11 11.71 -9.79 4.46
N TYR A 12 11.83 -11.00 5.00
CA TYR A 12 10.81 -11.60 5.84
C TYR A 12 10.56 -10.74 7.08
N ASP A 13 11.61 -10.38 7.81
CA ASP A 13 11.51 -9.55 9.02
C ASP A 13 10.90 -8.18 8.71
N GLU A 14 11.36 -7.53 7.64
CA GLU A 14 10.86 -6.20 7.26
C GLU A 14 9.43 -6.26 6.74
N TYR A 15 9.03 -7.34 6.07
CA TYR A 15 7.65 -7.55 5.66
C TYR A 15 6.73 -7.73 6.87
N GLN A 16 7.14 -8.52 7.88
CA GLN A 16 6.37 -8.68 9.12
C GLN A 16 6.17 -7.35 9.83
N TYR A 17 7.25 -6.58 9.98
CA TYR A 17 7.17 -5.24 10.55
C TYR A 17 6.21 -4.36 9.74
N PHE A 18 6.35 -4.33 8.42
CA PHE A 18 5.49 -3.56 7.53
C PHE A 18 4.01 -3.94 7.63
N ASP A 19 3.69 -5.24 7.65
CA ASP A 19 2.32 -5.72 7.82
C ASP A 19 1.74 -5.28 9.17
N SER A 20 2.52 -5.37 10.25
CA SER A 20 2.11 -4.93 11.59
C SER A 20 1.81 -3.42 11.66
N VAL A 21 2.61 -2.59 10.98
CA VAL A 21 2.40 -1.14 10.92
C VAL A 21 1.09 -0.83 10.20
N LEU A 22 0.82 -1.51 9.09
CA LEU A 22 -0.44 -1.38 8.36
C LEU A 22 -1.64 -1.89 9.16
N ALA A 23 -1.50 -3.04 9.83
CA ALA A 23 -2.55 -3.61 10.68
C ALA A 23 -2.93 -2.64 11.80
N LYS A 24 -1.93 -2.07 12.49
CA LYS A 24 -2.10 -1.03 13.50
C LYS A 24 -2.80 0.21 12.95
N ARG A 25 -2.43 0.66 11.74
CA ARG A 25 -3.08 1.80 11.07
C ARG A 25 -4.56 1.54 10.82
N PHE A 26 -4.93 0.33 10.43
CA PHE A 26 -6.33 -0.06 10.20
C PHE A 26 -7.06 -0.55 11.45
N LYS A 27 -6.40 -0.60 12.61
CA LYS A 27 -6.95 -1.14 13.88
C LYS A 27 -7.46 -2.57 13.72
N ILE A 28 -6.69 -3.40 13.02
CA ILE A 28 -6.91 -4.84 12.89
C ILE A 28 -5.72 -5.59 13.50
N GLU A 29 -5.89 -6.87 13.81
CA GLU A 29 -4.88 -7.66 14.50
C GLU A 29 -3.73 -8.09 13.56
N GLU A 30 -4.06 -8.48 12.33
CA GLU A 30 -3.11 -9.02 11.35
C GLU A 30 -3.55 -8.69 9.92
N ASN A 31 -2.71 -9.05 8.93
CA ASN A 31 -3.00 -8.91 7.51
C ASN A 31 -3.17 -7.45 7.05
N GLY A 32 -2.32 -6.56 7.58
CA GLY A 32 -2.30 -5.15 7.25
C GLY A 32 -2.11 -4.85 5.76
N VAL A 33 -1.21 -5.57 5.09
CA VAL A 33 -0.96 -5.45 3.64
C VAL A 33 -2.19 -5.86 2.84
N VAL A 34 -2.84 -6.96 3.21
CA VAL A 34 -4.07 -7.44 2.53
C VAL A 34 -5.18 -6.41 2.68
N LYS A 35 -5.36 -5.86 3.88
CA LYS A 35 -6.32 -4.79 4.14
C LYS A 35 -6.00 -3.55 3.30
N TYR A 36 -4.75 -3.13 3.23
CA TYR A 36 -4.33 -1.98 2.43
C TYR A 36 -4.66 -2.17 0.94
N ILE A 37 -4.32 -3.34 0.37
CA ILE A 37 -4.67 -3.69 -1.01
C ILE A 37 -6.18 -3.64 -1.23
N LYS A 38 -6.97 -4.18 -0.29
CA LYS A 38 -8.44 -4.19 -0.38
C LYS A 38 -9.00 -2.76 -0.41
N GLU A 39 -8.52 -1.87 0.45
CA GLU A 39 -8.92 -0.46 0.43
C GLU A 39 -8.55 0.22 -0.89
N MET A 40 -7.36 -0.08 -1.45
CA MET A 40 -6.98 0.46 -2.76
C MET A 40 -7.88 -0.06 -3.90
N LYS A 41 -8.31 -1.33 -3.85
CA LYS A 41 -9.21 -1.91 -4.85
C LYS A 41 -10.64 -1.40 -4.74
N ASN A 42 -11.07 -1.04 -3.52
CA ASN A 42 -12.40 -0.50 -3.25
C ASN A 42 -12.53 1.00 -3.57
N ALA A 43 -11.42 1.72 -3.71
CA ALA A 43 -11.45 3.12 -4.12
C ALA A 43 -12.05 3.27 -5.53
N VAL A 44 -12.69 4.43 -5.76
CA VAL A 44 -13.39 4.73 -7.02
C VAL A 44 -12.43 4.63 -8.23
N ILE A 45 -12.94 4.12 -9.36
CA ILE A 45 -12.16 3.80 -10.57
C ILE A 45 -11.38 5.00 -11.12
N ASP A 46 -11.96 6.21 -11.04
CA ASP A 46 -11.38 7.47 -11.54
C ASP A 46 -10.02 7.84 -10.90
N VAL A 47 -9.61 7.16 -9.82
CA VAL A 47 -8.34 7.38 -9.13
C VAL A 47 -7.16 6.86 -9.93
N ARG A 48 -7.35 5.81 -10.73
CA ARG A 48 -6.27 5.20 -11.52
C ARG A 48 -5.71 6.15 -12.56
N ASP A 49 -6.55 7.04 -13.09
CA ASP A 49 -6.16 8.03 -14.09
C ASP A 49 -5.39 9.22 -13.50
N VAL A 50 -5.49 9.44 -12.18
CA VAL A 50 -4.87 10.60 -11.49
C VAL A 50 -3.71 10.22 -10.58
N LEU A 51 -3.59 8.95 -10.18
CA LEU A 51 -2.48 8.42 -9.38
C LEU A 51 -1.77 7.29 -10.16
N PRO A 52 -0.76 7.61 -10.99
CA PRO A 52 -0.09 6.62 -11.83
C PRO A 52 0.62 5.52 -11.01
N GLU A 53 0.93 5.77 -9.74
CA GLU A 53 1.51 4.78 -8.83
C GLU A 53 0.50 3.75 -8.30
N TRP A 54 -0.80 3.90 -8.57
CA TRP A 54 -1.86 3.10 -7.95
C TRP A 54 -1.74 1.61 -8.26
N ASP A 55 -1.86 1.25 -9.54
CA ASP A 55 -1.80 -0.13 -10.00
C ASP A 55 -0.40 -0.75 -9.79
N PRO A 56 0.72 -0.05 -10.05
CA PRO A 56 2.05 -0.54 -9.69
C PRO A 56 2.22 -0.85 -8.20
N THR A 57 1.63 -0.03 -7.32
CA THR A 57 1.67 -0.27 -5.87
C THR A 57 0.90 -1.53 -5.50
N ILE A 58 -0.32 -1.71 -6.02
CA ILE A 58 -1.11 -2.92 -5.79
C ILE A 58 -0.33 -4.15 -6.25
N ALA A 59 0.20 -4.13 -7.47
CA ALA A 59 0.93 -5.24 -8.04
C ALA A 59 2.17 -5.60 -7.19
N ARG A 60 2.90 -4.61 -6.69
CA ARG A 60 4.08 -4.86 -5.85
C ARG A 60 3.71 -5.41 -4.48
N LEU A 61 2.69 -4.86 -3.82
CA LEU A 61 2.20 -5.38 -2.53
C LEU A 61 1.73 -6.84 -2.66
N GLN A 62 1.02 -7.18 -3.75
CA GLN A 62 0.59 -8.55 -4.03
C GLN A 62 1.78 -9.49 -4.24
N LYS A 63 2.80 -9.07 -5.00
CA LYS A 63 4.02 -9.88 -5.20
C LYS A 63 4.77 -10.12 -3.89
N MET A 64 4.89 -9.10 -3.04
CA MET A 64 5.54 -9.25 -1.74
C MET A 64 4.75 -10.18 -0.81
N LYS A 65 3.41 -10.11 -0.79
CA LYS A 65 2.58 -11.05 -0.01
C LYS A 65 2.81 -12.49 -0.45
N VAL A 66 2.80 -12.76 -1.75
CA VAL A 66 3.05 -14.11 -2.29
C VAL A 66 4.44 -14.62 -1.88
N ARG A 67 5.47 -13.77 -1.97
CA ARG A 67 6.84 -14.12 -1.54
C ARG A 67 6.90 -14.38 -0.04
N TYR A 68 6.25 -13.56 0.77
CA TYR A 68 6.18 -13.76 2.21
C TYR A 68 5.51 -15.10 2.53
N ASP A 69 4.36 -15.39 1.93
CA ASP A 69 3.62 -16.64 2.16
C ASP A 69 4.42 -17.88 1.78
N SER A 70 5.18 -17.82 0.67
CA SER A 70 6.03 -18.96 0.28
C SER A 70 7.15 -19.25 1.29
N LEU A 71 7.66 -18.20 1.96
CA LEU A 71 8.69 -18.35 2.99
C LEU A 71 8.05 -18.79 4.33
N ASP A 72 6.92 -18.21 4.70
CA ASP A 72 6.19 -18.46 5.95
C ASP A 72 5.64 -19.89 6.02
N ASN A 73 5.09 -20.39 4.90
CA ASN A 73 4.57 -21.75 4.81
C ASN A 73 5.66 -22.82 4.58
N ALA A 74 6.94 -22.43 4.56
CA ALA A 74 8.08 -23.30 4.23
C ALA A 74 7.95 -24.00 2.85
N GLU A 75 7.18 -23.41 1.92
CA GLU A 75 7.09 -23.89 0.53
C GLU A 75 8.38 -23.60 -0.25
N SER A 76 9.23 -22.71 0.25
CA SER A 76 10.54 -22.38 -0.31
C SER A 76 11.56 -22.21 0.80
N SER A 77 12.79 -22.73 0.60
CA SER A 77 13.89 -22.40 1.50
C SER A 77 14.32 -20.95 1.30
N PHE A 78 14.81 -20.34 2.37
CA PHE A 78 15.49 -19.05 2.31
C PHE A 78 16.72 -19.07 1.37
N ASP A 79 17.24 -20.26 1.00
CA ASP A 79 18.33 -20.40 0.02
C ASP A 79 17.86 -20.46 -1.44
N ASP A 80 16.60 -20.80 -1.70
CA ASP A 80 16.08 -21.14 -3.04
C ASP A 80 15.67 -19.90 -3.84
N PHE A 81 15.42 -18.77 -3.16
CA PHE A 81 15.06 -17.52 -3.81
C PHE A 81 16.28 -16.63 -4.02
N GLN A 82 16.47 -16.16 -5.26
CA GLN A 82 17.39 -15.05 -5.51
C GLN A 82 16.82 -13.81 -4.82
N GLY A 83 17.37 -13.48 -3.66
CA GLY A 83 16.88 -12.41 -2.82
C GLY A 83 16.94 -11.08 -3.56
N LYS A 84 15.80 -10.37 -3.63
CA LYS A 84 15.72 -9.03 -4.20
C LYS A 84 15.69 -8.00 -3.08
N ASP A 85 16.82 -7.33 -2.90
CA ASP A 85 17.00 -6.27 -1.89
C ASP A 85 16.07 -5.06 -2.15
N GLU A 86 15.62 -4.92 -3.41
CA GLU A 86 14.71 -3.85 -3.83
C GLU A 86 13.40 -3.82 -3.05
N ASP A 87 12.87 -4.95 -2.59
CA ASP A 87 11.61 -4.99 -1.84
C ASP A 87 11.78 -4.45 -0.42
N VAL A 88 12.91 -4.76 0.24
CA VAL A 88 13.26 -4.18 1.54
C VAL A 88 13.40 -2.66 1.43
N VAL A 89 14.11 -2.18 0.40
CA VAL A 89 14.24 -0.74 0.14
C VAL A 89 12.87 -0.10 -0.14
N TRP A 90 12.03 -0.77 -0.94
CA TRP A 90 10.71 -0.28 -1.25
C TRP A 90 9.81 -0.18 -0.01
N ILE A 91 9.84 -1.19 0.88
CA ILE A 91 9.12 -1.19 2.16
C ILE A 91 9.53 0.03 2.99
N LYS A 92 10.84 0.28 3.15
CA LYS A 92 11.36 1.44 3.91
C LYS A 92 10.86 2.76 3.34
N VAL A 93 10.94 2.94 2.03
CA VAL A 93 10.42 4.14 1.35
C VAL A 93 8.90 4.26 1.54
N PHE A 94 8.17 3.14 1.52
CA PHE A 94 6.73 3.14 1.69
C PHE A 94 6.32 3.51 3.13
N LEU A 95 7.05 3.02 4.14
CA LEU A 95 6.86 3.40 5.54
C LEU A 95 7.06 4.92 5.73
N THR A 96 8.11 5.50 5.15
CA THR A 96 8.30 6.97 5.16
C THR A 96 7.14 7.71 4.48
N LYS A 97 6.57 7.15 3.40
CA LYS A 97 5.37 7.71 2.75
C LYS A 97 4.13 7.61 3.63
N LEU A 98 3.97 6.53 4.40
CA LEU A 98 2.87 6.37 5.35
C LEU A 98 2.95 7.42 6.46
N GLU A 99 4.15 7.64 7.03
CA GLU A 99 4.40 8.65 8.06
C GLU A 99 4.13 10.07 7.57
N SER A 100 4.54 10.39 6.35
CA SER A 100 4.33 11.71 5.73
C SER A 100 2.93 11.88 5.11
N HIS A 101 2.01 10.93 5.28
CA HIS A 101 0.69 10.91 4.64
C HIS A 101 0.74 11.17 3.12
N ALA A 102 1.78 10.61 2.48
CA ALA A 102 2.06 10.66 1.04
C ALA A 102 1.84 9.30 0.36
N ASP A 103 1.40 8.29 1.12
CA ASP A 103 0.98 7.00 0.58
C ASP A 103 -0.25 7.13 -0.36
N PRO A 104 -0.47 6.18 -1.29
CA PRO A 104 -1.58 6.24 -2.23
C PRO A 104 -2.95 6.46 -1.58
N LEU A 105 -3.30 5.77 -0.49
CA LEU A 105 -4.61 5.95 0.15
C LEU A 105 -4.74 7.34 0.79
N SER A 106 -3.68 7.89 1.36
CA SER A 106 -3.67 9.26 1.88
C SER A 106 -3.82 10.30 0.75
N LYS A 107 -3.15 10.09 -0.39
CA LYS A 107 -3.32 10.95 -1.58
C LYS A 107 -4.75 10.87 -2.11
N TYR A 108 -5.31 9.68 -2.20
CA TYR A 108 -6.69 9.46 -2.60
C TYR A 108 -7.68 10.20 -1.69
N SER A 109 -7.55 10.06 -0.37
CA SER A 109 -8.42 10.74 0.58
C SER A 109 -8.42 12.27 0.40
N LYS A 110 -7.26 12.87 0.13
CA LYS A 110 -7.11 14.31 -0.18
C LYS A 110 -7.83 14.70 -1.48
N LEU A 111 -7.73 13.87 -2.52
CA LEU A 111 -8.42 14.09 -3.79
C LEU A 111 -9.94 14.01 -3.61
N GLU A 112 -10.45 12.96 -2.98
CA GLU A 112 -11.87 12.76 -2.72
C GLU A 112 -12.47 13.96 -1.95
N PHE A 113 -11.78 14.42 -0.91
CA PHE A 113 -12.18 15.61 -0.15
C PHE A 113 -12.26 16.86 -1.04
N THR A 114 -11.28 17.03 -1.94
CA THR A 114 -11.23 18.17 -2.87
C THR A 114 -12.40 18.13 -3.87
N TYR A 115 -12.70 16.96 -4.45
CA TYR A 115 -13.84 16.77 -5.34
C TYR A 115 -15.18 17.06 -4.64
N LYS A 116 -15.38 16.51 -3.43
CA LYS A 116 -16.59 16.78 -2.63
C LYS A 116 -16.75 18.27 -2.32
N LYS A 117 -15.66 18.97 -1.96
CA LYS A 117 -15.67 20.42 -1.69
C LYS A 117 -16.04 21.23 -2.92
N ARG A 118 -15.47 20.93 -4.09
CA ARG A 118 -15.79 21.58 -5.38
C ARG A 118 -17.26 21.38 -5.75
N LYS A 119 -17.77 20.15 -5.65
CA LYS A 119 -19.17 19.82 -5.93
C LYS A 119 -20.13 20.61 -5.01
N LYS A 120 -19.85 20.66 -3.70
CA LYS A 120 -20.66 21.43 -2.74
C LYS A 120 -20.68 22.93 -3.07
N SER A 121 -19.52 23.51 -3.41
CA SER A 121 -19.42 24.92 -3.81
C SER A 121 -20.21 25.22 -5.08
N PHE A 122 -20.17 24.32 -6.07
CA PHE A 122 -20.95 24.45 -7.29
C PHE A 122 -22.47 24.42 -7.04
N PHE A 123 -22.96 23.47 -6.24
CA PHE A 123 -24.38 23.42 -5.86
C PHE A 123 -24.85 24.65 -5.08
N GLN A 124 -24.00 25.20 -4.21
CA GLN A 124 -24.30 26.45 -3.49
C GLN A 124 -24.44 27.64 -4.44
N LYS A 125 -23.53 27.75 -5.44
CA LYS A 125 -23.60 28.80 -6.46
C LYS A 125 -24.83 28.66 -7.36
N LEU A 126 -25.17 27.43 -7.77
CA LEU A 126 -26.38 27.19 -8.55
C LEU A 126 -27.64 27.55 -7.76
N LYS A 127 -27.74 27.13 -6.49
CA LYS A 127 -28.90 27.45 -5.64
C LYS A 127 -29.10 28.96 -5.47
N ALA A 128 -28.03 29.74 -5.42
CA ALA A 128 -28.07 31.20 -5.32
C ALA A 128 -28.45 31.91 -6.64
N LEU A 129 -28.32 31.24 -7.79
CA LEU A 129 -28.72 31.78 -9.09
C LEU A 129 -30.20 31.52 -9.42
N PHE A 130 -30.81 30.52 -8.77
CA PHE A 130 -32.22 30.14 -8.95
C PHE A 130 -33.10 30.55 -7.76
N SER A 131 -32.58 31.38 -6.84
CA SER A 131 -33.31 32.01 -5.74
C SER A 131 -33.35 33.52 -5.94
#